data_AF-A0A9D5WXK9-F1
#
_entry.id   AF-A0A9D5WXK9-F1
#
_cell.length_a   1.000
_cell.length_b   1.000
_cell.length_c   1.000
_cell.angle_alpha   90.00
_cell.angle_beta   90.00
_cell.angle_gamma   90.00
#
_symmetry.space_group_name_H-M   'P 1'
#
loop_
_entity.id
_entity.type
_entity.pdbx_description
1 polymer ?
#
loop_
_entity_poly.entity_id
_entity_poly.type
_entity_poly.pdbx_seq_one_letter_code
_entity_poly.pdbx_strand_id
1 'polypeptide(L)'
;MMQQEDDLRALAKIMDFLRAVSIILVVIHVYWYGYGAIRTWGLDIGVVDRILMNFQRTAGLFSSMLYTKLFSVVLLGLSCLGTKGVKGEKITWRKIYVALGAGGVLFFLNGWLLHLPLPFTINVGLYVVTISAGYACLLMAGLWMSRLLKHNLMDDVFNNENESFMQETRYLENEYSVNLPTRFYYK
;
A
#
# COMPACT_ATOMS: atom_id res chain seq x y z
N MET A 1 8.51 -12.33 -23.43
CA MET A 1 7.20 -11.88 -22.89
C MET A 1 6.78 -12.66 -21.64
N MET A 2 6.77 -14.00 -21.63
CA MET A 2 6.35 -14.80 -20.46
C MET A 2 7.15 -14.52 -19.16
N GLN A 3 8.49 -14.43 -19.24
CA GLN A 3 9.34 -14.10 -18.09
C GLN A 3 8.95 -12.77 -17.39
N GLN A 4 8.62 -11.74 -18.19
CA GLN A 4 8.28 -10.42 -17.68
C GLN A 4 6.90 -10.41 -16.99
N GLU A 5 5.96 -11.22 -17.46
CA GLU A 5 4.65 -11.39 -16.81
C GLU A 5 4.78 -12.15 -15.49
N ASP A 6 5.61 -13.19 -15.44
CA ASP A 6 5.90 -13.94 -14.22
C ASP A 6 6.58 -13.08 -13.16
N ASP A 7 7.57 -12.26 -13.56
CA ASP A 7 8.26 -11.32 -12.67
C ASP A 7 7.30 -10.26 -12.10
N LEU A 8 6.40 -9.71 -12.93
CA LEU A 8 5.37 -8.77 -12.49
C LEU A 8 4.37 -9.40 -11.52
N ARG A 9 4.01 -10.67 -11.74
CA ARG A 9 3.11 -11.43 -10.87
C ARG A 9 3.79 -11.77 -9.54
N ALA A 10 5.09 -12.08 -9.56
CA ALA A 10 5.88 -12.28 -8.35
C ALA A 10 6.00 -11.00 -7.53
N LEU A 11 6.29 -9.86 -8.18
CA LEU A 11 6.33 -8.55 -7.53
C LEU A 11 4.98 -8.22 -6.86
N ALA A 12 3.86 -8.48 -7.57
CA ALA A 12 2.53 -8.24 -7.04
C ALA A 12 2.26 -9.03 -5.74
N LYS A 13 2.64 -10.31 -5.70
CA LYS A 13 2.53 -11.14 -4.50
C LYS A 13 3.38 -10.61 -3.34
N ILE A 14 4.60 -10.12 -3.63
CA ILE A 14 5.48 -9.53 -2.62
C ILE A 14 4.84 -8.28 -2.01
N MET A 15 4.25 -7.40 -2.82
CA MET A 15 3.54 -6.22 -2.33
C MET A 15 2.36 -6.57 -1.44
N ASP A 16 1.53 -7.54 -1.84
CA ASP A 16 0.39 -7.96 -1.04
C ASP A 16 0.84 -8.61 0.28
N PHE A 17 1.93 -9.37 0.25
CA PHE A 17 2.57 -9.89 1.46
C PHE A 17 3.06 -8.77 2.39
N LEU A 18 3.78 -7.76 1.87
CA LEU A 18 4.23 -6.60 2.66
C LEU A 18 3.06 -5.84 3.29
N ARG A 19 1.94 -5.70 2.56
CA ARG A 19 0.72 -5.09 3.11
C ARG A 19 0.13 -5.93 4.24
N ALA A 20 0.05 -7.26 4.07
CA ALA A 20 -0.43 -8.16 5.11
C ALA A 20 0.45 -8.09 6.38
N VAL A 21 1.77 -8.10 6.23
CA VAL A 21 2.71 -7.94 7.35
C VAL A 21 2.54 -6.58 8.03
N SER A 22 2.35 -5.50 7.27
CA SER A 22 2.05 -4.17 7.80
C SER A 22 0.78 -4.17 8.66
N ILE A 23 -0.32 -4.78 8.19
CA ILE A 23 -1.57 -4.89 8.95
C ILE A 23 -1.36 -5.72 10.23
N ILE A 24 -0.67 -6.86 10.13
CA ILE A 24 -0.36 -7.71 11.27
C ILE A 24 0.42 -6.94 12.34
N LEU A 25 1.39 -6.11 11.95
CA LEU A 25 2.13 -5.28 12.91
C LEU A 25 1.23 -4.26 13.60
N VAL A 26 0.27 -3.66 12.90
CA VAL A 26 -0.70 -2.74 13.53
C VAL A 26 -1.59 -3.48 14.53
N VAL A 27 -2.02 -4.71 14.21
CA VAL A 27 -2.79 -5.55 15.12
C VAL A 27 -1.96 -5.91 16.35
N ILE A 28 -0.71 -6.34 16.17
CA ILE A 28 0.21 -6.66 17.28
C ILE A 28 0.50 -5.40 18.11
N HIS A 29 0.62 -4.23 17.48
CA HIS A 29 0.80 -2.95 18.17
C HIS A 29 -0.38 -2.64 19.09
N VAL A 30 -1.61 -2.78 18.59
CA VAL A 30 -2.82 -2.66 19.40
C VAL A 30 -2.83 -3.69 20.52
N TYR A 31 -2.44 -4.94 20.21
CA TYR A 31 -2.40 -6.02 21.17
C TYR A 31 -1.47 -5.72 22.35
N TRP A 32 -0.25 -5.26 22.04
CA TRP A 32 0.79 -4.97 23.03
C TRP A 32 0.42 -3.77 23.93
N TYR A 33 0.09 -2.63 23.33
CA TYR A 33 -0.17 -1.40 24.09
C TYR A 33 -1.58 -1.36 24.70
N GLY A 34 -2.51 -2.18 24.21
CA GLY A 34 -3.86 -2.35 24.74
C GLY A 34 -4.07 -3.60 25.60
N TYR A 35 -2.99 -4.32 25.96
CA TYR A 35 -3.07 -5.66 26.58
C TYR A 35 -3.99 -5.72 27.81
N GLY A 36 -3.98 -4.68 28.66
CA GLY A 36 -4.87 -4.62 29.83
C GLY A 36 -6.36 -4.71 29.47
N ALA A 37 -6.79 -4.05 28.38
CA ALA A 37 -8.17 -4.12 27.91
C ALA A 37 -8.47 -5.48 27.25
N ILE A 38 -7.51 -6.04 26.53
CA ILE A 38 -7.64 -7.35 25.86
C ILE A 38 -7.84 -8.47 26.88
N ARG A 39 -7.08 -8.44 27.98
CA ARG A 39 -7.29 -9.36 29.11
C ARG A 39 -8.68 -9.19 29.71
N THR A 40 -9.18 -7.95 29.89
CA THR A 40 -10.55 -7.74 30.41
C THR A 40 -11.64 -8.23 29.46
N TRP A 41 -11.37 -8.26 28.15
CA TRP A 41 -12.28 -8.80 27.15
C TRP A 41 -12.19 -10.32 26.99
N GLY A 42 -11.24 -10.98 27.64
CA GLY A 42 -10.99 -12.43 27.48
C GLY A 42 -10.49 -12.80 26.09
N LEU A 43 -9.79 -11.88 25.42
CA LEU A 43 -9.22 -12.07 24.08
C LEU A 43 -7.72 -12.40 24.12
N ASP A 44 -7.15 -12.64 25.31
CA ASP A 44 -5.75 -12.98 25.45
C ASP A 44 -5.46 -14.39 24.91
N ILE A 45 -4.39 -14.50 24.13
CA ILE A 45 -3.93 -15.76 23.56
C ILE A 45 -2.56 -16.03 24.14
N GLY A 46 -2.47 -16.94 25.12
CA GLY A 46 -1.21 -17.19 25.85
C GLY A 46 -0.02 -17.58 24.97
N VAL A 47 -0.26 -18.18 23.80
CA VAL A 47 0.81 -18.45 22.80
C VAL A 47 1.33 -17.15 22.18
N VAL A 48 0.44 -16.22 21.83
CA VAL A 48 0.81 -14.92 21.26
C VAL A 48 1.60 -14.12 22.29
N ASP A 49 1.18 -14.10 23.55
CA ASP A 49 1.89 -13.42 24.64
C ASP A 49 3.34 -13.90 24.73
N ARG A 50 3.55 -15.22 24.71
CA ARG A 50 4.89 -15.81 24.77
C ARG A 50 5.75 -15.43 23.57
N ILE A 51 5.18 -15.45 22.37
CA ILE A 51 5.88 -15.08 21.14
C ILE A 51 6.29 -13.60 21.20
N LEU A 52 5.37 -12.71 21.55
CA LEU A 52 5.62 -11.27 21.60
C LEU A 52 6.66 -10.91 22.66
N MET A 53 6.62 -11.56 23.83
CA MET A 53 7.62 -11.36 24.88
C MET A 53 9.02 -11.80 24.44
N ASN A 54 9.14 -12.94 23.76
CA ASN A 54 10.41 -13.40 23.20
C ASN A 54 10.91 -12.45 22.11
N PHE A 55 10.02 -12.01 21.22
CA PHE A 55 10.36 -11.06 20.17
C PHE A 55 10.85 -9.73 20.75
N GLN A 56 10.19 -9.22 21.79
CA GLN A 56 10.62 -8.00 22.48
C GLN A 56 12.01 -8.17 23.11
N ARG A 57 12.29 -9.32 23.74
CA ARG A 57 13.59 -9.59 24.35
C ARG A 57 14.74 -9.59 23.34
N THR A 58 14.48 -10.01 22.09
CA THR A 58 15.51 -10.10 21.05
C THR A 58 15.58 -8.84 20.17
N ALA A 59 14.44 -8.34 19.69
CA ALA A 59 14.37 -7.27 18.69
C ALA A 59 14.09 -5.88 19.28
N GLY A 60 13.54 -5.79 20.49
CA GLY A 60 13.25 -4.51 21.15
C GLY A 60 12.23 -3.62 20.43
N LEU A 61 11.48 -4.13 19.46
CA LEU A 61 10.58 -3.35 18.61
C LEU A 61 9.49 -2.61 19.40
N PHE A 62 8.99 -3.20 20.48
CA PHE A 62 7.92 -2.65 21.33
C PHE A 62 8.42 -1.70 22.42
N SER A 63 9.72 -1.36 22.42
CA SER A 63 10.29 -0.44 23.41
C SER A 63 9.75 0.98 23.25
N SER A 64 9.32 1.37 22.05
CA SER A 64 8.67 2.64 21.79
C SER A 64 7.49 2.45 20.85
N MET A 65 6.37 3.07 21.23
CA MET A 65 5.13 3.09 20.46
C MET A 65 5.32 3.68 19.05
N LEU A 66 6.33 4.53 18.87
CA LEU A 66 6.63 5.13 17.57
C LEU A 66 7.33 4.14 16.64
N TYR A 67 8.15 3.21 17.15
CA TYR A 67 8.93 2.30 16.30
C TYR A 67 8.06 1.28 15.58
N THR A 68 7.15 0.64 16.30
CA THR A 68 6.15 -0.27 15.74
C THR A 68 5.29 0.42 14.67
N LYS A 69 4.84 1.65 14.95
CA LYS A 69 4.08 2.48 14.00
C LYS A 69 4.91 2.81 12.76
N LEU A 70 6.14 3.30 12.92
CA LEU A 70 7.03 3.60 11.81
C LEU A 70 7.29 2.36 10.95
N PHE A 71 7.60 1.22 11.56
CA PHE A 71 7.85 -0.02 10.83
C PHE A 71 6.62 -0.47 10.03
N SER A 72 5.42 -0.38 10.62
CA SER A 72 4.18 -0.68 9.90
C SER A 72 3.93 0.23 8.69
N VAL A 73 4.20 1.53 8.82
CA VAL A 73 4.02 2.53 7.75
C VAL A 73 5.09 2.38 6.66
N VAL A 74 6.33 2.03 7.01
CA VAL A 74 7.39 1.72 6.04
C VAL A 74 6.98 0.54 5.16
N LEU A 75 6.53 -0.57 5.77
CA LEU A 75 6.05 -1.73 5.01
C LEU A 75 4.81 -1.40 4.18
N LEU A 76 3.90 -0.59 4.71
CA LEU A 76 2.75 -0.07 3.97
C LEU A 76 3.19 0.73 2.74
N GLY A 77 4.13 1.67 2.91
CA GLY A 77 4.67 2.48 1.83
C GLY A 77 5.32 1.64 0.74
N LEU A 78 6.19 0.70 1.12
CA LEU A 78 6.80 -0.27 0.20
C LEU A 78 5.74 -1.10 -0.55
N SER A 79 4.69 -1.55 0.16
CA SER A 79 3.58 -2.29 -0.46
C SER A 79 2.80 -1.45 -1.48
N CYS A 80 2.72 -0.12 -1.30
CA CYS A 80 1.98 0.77 -2.18
C CYS A 80 2.78 1.11 -3.45
N LEU A 81 4.10 1.33 -3.34
CA LEU A 81 4.97 1.71 -4.47
C LEU A 81 4.97 0.68 -5.60
N GLY A 82 4.86 -0.61 -5.29
CA GLY A 82 4.86 -1.65 -6.32
C GLY A 82 3.49 -1.86 -7.00
N THR A 83 2.39 -1.33 -6.44
CA THR A 83 1.05 -1.57 -7.01
C THR A 83 0.84 -0.86 -8.34
N LYS A 84 0.52 -1.61 -9.40
CA LYS A 84 0.03 -1.02 -10.65
C LYS A 84 -1.38 -0.48 -10.42
N GLY A 85 -1.49 0.81 -10.10
CA GLY A 85 -2.77 1.47 -9.97
C GLY A 85 -3.45 1.65 -11.33
N VAL A 86 -4.70 1.20 -11.46
CA VAL A 86 -5.53 1.44 -12.64
C VAL A 86 -5.85 2.95 -12.69
N LYS A 87 -5.49 3.61 -13.80
CA LYS A 87 -5.78 5.04 -14.02
C LYS A 87 -7.29 5.20 -14.27
N GLY A 88 -8.04 5.60 -13.23
CA GLY A 88 -9.50 5.72 -13.35
C GLY A 88 -10.16 6.83 -12.52
N GLU A 89 -9.41 7.60 -11.73
CA GLU A 89 -10.00 8.68 -10.91
C GLU A 89 -9.25 9.99 -11.10
N LYS A 90 -10.00 11.11 -11.13
CA LYS A 90 -9.47 12.48 -11.02
C LYS A 90 -8.93 12.70 -9.60
N ILE A 91 -7.79 12.08 -9.29
CA ILE A 91 -7.10 12.24 -8.01
C ILE A 91 -6.20 13.47 -8.11
N THR A 92 -6.53 14.50 -7.35
CA THR A 92 -5.70 15.71 -7.20
C THR A 92 -4.69 15.52 -6.08
N TRP A 93 -3.46 16.03 -6.23
CA TRP A 93 -2.44 16.05 -5.17
C TRP A 93 -2.94 16.56 -3.82
N ARG A 94 -3.86 17.54 -3.83
CA ARG A 94 -4.51 18.06 -2.61
C ARG A 94 -5.21 16.97 -1.79
N LYS A 95 -5.92 16.03 -2.43
CA LYS A 95 -6.60 14.92 -1.74
C LYS A 95 -5.58 13.96 -1.11
N ILE A 96 -4.47 13.72 -1.79
CA ILE A 96 -3.37 12.87 -1.28
C ILE A 96 -2.76 13.51 -0.02
N TYR A 97 -2.42 14.79 -0.06
CA TYR A 97 -1.86 15.48 1.11
C TYR A 97 -2.83 15.55 2.29
N VAL A 98 -4.12 15.78 2.03
CA VAL A 98 -5.13 15.77 3.09
C VAL A 98 -5.26 14.38 3.72
N ALA A 99 -5.34 13.32 2.91
CA ALA A 99 -5.42 11.95 3.42
C ALA A 99 -4.15 11.54 4.17
N LEU A 100 -2.97 11.94 3.69
CA LEU A 100 -1.69 11.64 4.32
C LEU A 100 -1.51 12.42 5.63
N GLY A 101 -1.91 13.69 5.66
CA GLY A 101 -1.90 14.53 6.87
C GLY A 101 -2.88 14.02 7.92
N ALA A 102 -4.14 13.79 7.54
CA ALA A 102 -5.16 13.23 8.43
C ALA A 102 -4.75 11.84 8.94
N GLY A 103 -4.27 10.97 8.05
CA GLY A 103 -3.78 9.64 8.40
C GLY A 103 -2.59 9.69 9.35
N GLY A 104 -1.61 10.56 9.09
CA GLY A 104 -0.44 10.76 9.93
C GLY A 104 -0.82 11.26 11.34
N VAL A 105 -1.70 12.25 11.44
CA VAL A 105 -2.20 12.77 12.73
C VAL A 105 -2.95 11.68 13.50
N LEU A 106 -3.94 11.03 12.87
CA LEU A 106 -4.74 10.01 13.52
C LEU A 106 -3.92 8.78 13.93
N PHE A 107 -2.90 8.41 13.15
CA PHE A 107 -2.10 7.22 13.40
C PHE A 107 -0.97 7.48 14.41
N PHE A 108 -0.22 8.58 14.31
CA PHE A 108 0.93 8.85 15.17
C PHE A 108 0.57 9.62 16.45
N LEU A 109 -0.32 10.62 16.37
CA LEU A 109 -0.61 11.56 17.48
C LEU A 109 -1.80 11.13 18.35
N ASN A 110 -2.06 9.83 18.46
CA ASN A 110 -3.16 9.28 19.24
C ASN A 110 -2.73 8.66 20.60
N GLY A 111 -1.45 8.76 20.99
CA GLY A 111 -0.97 8.15 22.23
C GLY A 111 -1.62 8.71 23.50
N TRP A 112 -2.00 9.99 23.48
CA TRP A 112 -2.69 10.63 24.60
C TRP A 112 -4.06 10.02 24.92
N LEU A 113 -4.71 9.37 23.96
CA LEU A 113 -6.01 8.70 24.17
C LEU A 113 -5.92 7.59 25.21
N LEU A 114 -4.76 6.96 25.37
CA LEU A 114 -4.54 5.91 26.38
C LEU A 114 -4.48 6.47 27.81
N HIS A 115 -4.22 7.78 27.96
CA HIS A 115 -4.02 8.46 29.25
C HIS A 115 -5.22 9.31 29.70
N LEU A 116 -6.36 9.21 29.01
CA LEU A 116 -7.57 9.93 29.41
C LEU A 116 -8.12 9.42 30.74
N PRO A 117 -8.78 10.28 31.54
CA PRO A 117 -9.41 9.91 32.82
C PRO A 117 -10.73 9.15 32.62
N LEU A 118 -10.73 8.15 31.74
CA LEU A 118 -11.83 7.24 31.45
C LEU A 118 -11.40 5.80 31.77
N PRO A 119 -12.33 4.84 31.87
CA PRO A 119 -11.99 3.43 31.96
C PRO A 119 -11.02 3.02 30.85
N PHE A 120 -9.93 2.33 31.22
CA PHE A 120 -8.87 1.96 30.28
C PHE A 120 -9.38 1.22 29.04
N THR A 121 -10.43 0.41 29.21
CA THR A 121 -11.12 -0.28 28.11
C THR A 121 -11.69 0.66 27.06
N ILE A 122 -12.27 1.80 27.49
CA ILE A 122 -12.80 2.83 26.58
C ILE A 122 -11.65 3.56 25.87
N ASN A 123 -10.59 3.89 26.61
CA ASN A 123 -9.39 4.51 26.05
C ASN A 123 -8.79 3.65 24.93
N VAL A 124 -8.64 2.34 25.17
CA VAL A 124 -8.15 1.40 24.15
C VAL A 124 -9.12 1.32 22.97
N GLY A 125 -10.43 1.29 23.19
CA GLY A 125 -11.42 1.33 22.12
C GLY A 125 -11.29 2.55 21.21
N LEU A 126 -11.23 3.75 21.78
CA LEU A 126 -11.03 5.00 21.03
C LEU A 126 -9.68 5.00 20.29
N TYR A 127 -8.64 4.52 20.97
CA TYR A 127 -7.31 4.38 20.40
C TYR A 127 -7.28 3.44 19.18
N VAL A 128 -7.95 2.29 19.25
CA VAL A 128 -8.08 1.36 18.11
C VAL A 128 -8.81 2.01 16.94
N VAL A 129 -9.94 2.69 17.19
CA VAL A 129 -10.70 3.38 16.14
C VAL A 129 -9.83 4.43 15.43
N THR A 130 -9.08 5.23 16.19
CA THR A 130 -8.18 6.24 15.60
C THR A 130 -7.01 5.63 14.84
N ILE A 131 -6.40 4.54 15.33
CA ILE A 131 -5.37 3.79 14.60
C ILE A 131 -5.92 3.24 13.29
N SER A 132 -7.07 2.56 13.33
CA SER A 132 -7.66 1.93 12.14
C SER A 132 -8.03 2.98 11.09
N ALA A 133 -8.65 4.09 11.51
CA ALA A 133 -8.96 5.21 10.62
C ALA A 133 -7.68 5.84 10.05
N GLY A 134 -6.68 6.08 10.88
CA GLY A 134 -5.39 6.65 10.45
C GLY A 134 -4.67 5.76 9.44
N TYR A 135 -4.60 4.45 9.71
CA TYR A 135 -4.00 3.47 8.82
C TYR A 135 -4.74 3.38 7.48
N ALA A 136 -6.08 3.35 7.50
CA ALA A 136 -6.89 3.34 6.28
C ALA A 136 -6.64 4.60 5.42
N CYS A 137 -6.56 5.79 6.05
CA CYS A 137 -6.22 7.02 5.35
C CYS A 137 -4.81 6.96 4.71
N LEU A 138 -3.81 6.42 5.43
CA LEU A 138 -2.45 6.25 4.92
C LEU A 138 -2.39 5.25 3.76
N LEU A 139 -3.12 4.13 3.83
CA LEU A 139 -3.23 3.15 2.76
C LEU A 139 -3.86 3.79 1.51
N MET A 140 -4.97 4.51 1.67
CA MET A 140 -5.62 5.22 0.57
C MET A 140 -4.69 6.25 -0.07
N ALA A 141 -3.98 7.05 0.74
CA ALA A 141 -3.01 8.01 0.26
C ALA A 141 -1.85 7.34 -0.51
N GLY A 142 -1.33 6.21 0.00
CA GLY A 142 -0.26 5.44 -0.66
C GLY A 142 -0.70 4.86 -2.01
N LEU A 143 -1.90 4.29 -2.09
CA LEU A 143 -2.47 3.77 -3.34
C LEU A 143 -2.70 4.88 -4.37
N TRP A 144 -3.18 6.04 -3.93
CA TRP A 144 -3.36 7.22 -4.78
C TRP A 144 -2.03 7.81 -5.26
N MET A 145 -1.02 7.87 -4.39
CA MET A 145 0.31 8.34 -4.73
C MET A 145 0.97 7.41 -5.77
N SER A 146 0.86 6.10 -5.60
CA SER A 146 1.39 5.11 -6.54
C SER A 146 0.78 5.23 -7.96
N ARG A 147 -0.51 5.56 -8.06
CA ARG A 147 -1.19 5.85 -9.35
C ARG A 147 -0.58 7.06 -10.08
N LEU A 148 -0.10 8.05 -9.33
CA LEU A 148 0.36 9.33 -9.86
C LEU A 148 1.87 9.39 -10.10
N LEU A 149 2.65 8.61 -9.33
CA LEU A 149 4.11 8.56 -9.44
C LEU A 149 4.61 7.91 -10.75
N LYS A 150 3.74 7.22 -11.50
CA LYS A 150 4.05 6.74 -12.85
C LYS A 150 4.03 7.88 -13.87
N HIS A 151 5.06 8.71 -13.83
CA HIS A 151 5.61 9.27 -15.06
C HIS A 151 6.34 8.15 -15.81
N ASN A 152 6.19 8.13 -17.14
CA ASN A 152 6.75 7.18 -18.10
C ASN A 152 8.21 6.78 -17.81
N LEU A 153 8.44 5.74 -17.01
CA LEU A 153 9.80 5.18 -16.84
C LEU A 153 10.15 4.15 -17.93
N MET A 154 9.13 3.68 -18.64
CA MET A 154 9.27 3.03 -19.93
C MET A 154 8.45 3.88 -20.87
N ASP A 155 9.09 4.71 -21.70
CA ASP A 155 8.54 4.93 -23.02
C ASP A 155 8.23 3.54 -23.57
N ASP A 156 6.99 3.31 -23.95
CA ASP A 156 6.54 1.99 -24.35
C ASP A 156 7.35 1.54 -25.56
N VAL A 157 8.39 0.74 -25.30
CA VAL A 157 9.29 0.21 -26.33
C VAL A 157 8.48 -0.66 -27.29
N PHE A 158 7.41 -1.32 -26.81
CA PHE A 158 6.50 -2.06 -27.67
C PHE A 158 5.60 -1.16 -28.51
N ASN A 159 5.32 0.08 -28.09
CA ASN A 159 4.61 1.04 -28.95
C ASN A 159 5.51 1.54 -30.09
N ASN A 160 6.80 1.73 -29.85
CA ASN A 160 7.76 2.10 -30.90
C ASN A 160 8.12 0.91 -31.80
N GLU A 161 8.24 -0.30 -31.24
CA GLU A 161 8.46 -1.53 -32.02
C GLU A 161 7.22 -1.93 -32.84
N ASN A 162 5.99 -1.74 -32.36
CA ASN A 162 4.78 -1.94 -33.16
C ASN A 162 4.67 -0.96 -34.34
N GLU A 163 5.32 0.21 -34.25
CA GLU A 163 5.40 1.17 -35.35
C GLU A 163 6.62 0.94 -36.27
N SER A 164 7.53 0.03 -35.91
CA SER A 164 8.82 -0.18 -36.59
C SER A 164 8.80 -1.19 -37.76
N PHE A 165 7.67 -1.84 -38.02
CA PHE A 165 7.55 -2.78 -39.14
C PHE A 165 7.15 -2.07 -40.44
N MET A 166 7.74 -2.48 -41.57
CA MET A 166 7.37 -1.93 -42.88
C MET A 166 5.93 -2.32 -43.21
N GLN A 167 5.03 -1.35 -43.28
CA GLN A 167 3.67 -1.56 -43.79
C GLN A 167 3.66 -1.51 -45.31
N GLU A 168 2.67 -2.15 -45.94
CA GLU A 168 2.50 -2.14 -47.39
C GLU A 168 2.17 -0.71 -47.86
N THR A 169 3.04 -0.12 -48.68
CA THR A 169 2.88 1.26 -49.19
C THR A 169 2.23 1.31 -50.56
N ARG A 170 2.06 0.16 -51.22
CA ARG A 170 1.39 0.08 -52.51
C ARG A 170 -0.11 0.16 -52.33
N TYR A 171 -0.73 0.95 -53.17
CA TYR A 171 -2.18 0.96 -53.29
C TYR A 171 -2.62 -0.28 -54.10
N LEU A 172 -3.37 -1.16 -53.46
CA LEU A 172 -3.91 -2.36 -54.08
C LEU A 172 -5.39 -2.14 -54.42
N GLU A 173 -5.76 -2.42 -55.67
CA GLU A 173 -7.15 -2.42 -56.14
C GLU A 173 -7.57 -3.86 -56.42
N ASN A 174 -8.22 -4.50 -55.46
CA ASN A 174 -8.92 -5.77 -55.66
C ASN A 174 -10.25 -5.77 -54.87
N GLU A 175 -11.12 -6.73 -55.17
CA GLU A 175 -12.47 -6.84 -54.60
C GLU A 175 -12.49 -6.93 -53.06
N TYR A 176 -11.38 -7.34 -52.44
CA TYR A 176 -11.25 -7.55 -51.01
C TYR A 176 -10.30 -6.55 -50.31
N SER A 177 -9.77 -5.57 -51.05
CA SER A 177 -8.76 -4.63 -50.53
C SER A 177 -9.43 -3.45 -49.83
N VAL A 178 -8.93 -3.12 -48.64
CA VAL A 178 -9.36 -1.95 -47.88
C VAL A 178 -8.12 -1.11 -47.56
N ASN A 179 -8.00 0.04 -48.21
CA ASN A 179 -6.87 0.95 -48.05
C ASN A 179 -7.22 2.02 -47.00
N LEU A 180 -6.60 1.93 -45.82
CA LEU A 180 -6.78 2.91 -44.73
C LEU A 180 -5.58 3.85 -44.67
N PRO A 181 -5.79 5.18 -44.61
CA PRO A 181 -4.68 6.12 -44.46
C PRO A 181 -4.07 5.99 -43.06
N THR A 182 -2.86 5.44 -42.97
CA THR A 182 -2.09 5.30 -41.72
C THR A 182 -0.79 6.11 -41.79
N ARG A 183 -0.25 6.46 -40.63
CA ARG A 183 1.12 6.96 -40.48
C ARG A 183 1.89 5.90 -39.70
N PHE A 184 3.05 5.50 -40.19
CA PHE A 184 3.96 4.57 -39.51
C PHE A 184 5.40 5.09 -39.58
N TYR A 185 6.22 4.72 -38.61
CA TYR A 185 7.61 5.16 -38.49
C TYR A 185 8.55 3.97 -38.71
N TYR A 186 8.96 3.76 -39.97
CA TYR A 186 9.98 2.75 -40.31
C TYR A 186 11.37 3.37 -40.28
N LYS A 187 12.34 2.74 -39.59
CA LYS A 187 13.76 3.13 -39.57
C LYS A 187 14.61 2.21 -40.44
#